data_AF-A0A392T0J4-F1
#
_entry.id   AF-A0A392T0J4-F1
#
_cell.length_a   1.000
_cell.length_b   1.000
_cell.length_c   1.000
_cell.angle_alpha   90.00
_cell.angle_beta   90.00
_cell.angle_gamma   90.00
#
_symmetry.space_group_name_H-M   'P 1'
#
loop_
_entity.id
_entity.type
_entity.pdbx_description
1 polymer ?
#
loop_
_entity_poly.entity_id
_entity_poly.type
_entity_poly.pdbx_seq_one_letter_code
_entity_poly.pdbx_strand_id
1 'polypeptide(L)' 'METRIVTQLLTCMEGAAYSGSSNKPTGHVLVIGATNRIDAIDSALRRPGRFDREILVGIPDESAREEILF' A
#
# COMPACT_ATOMS: atom_id res chain seq x y z
N MET A 1 11.19 -14.81 13.08
CA MET A 1 11.08 -13.42 13.57
C MET A 1 10.26 -12.55 12.63
N GLU A 2 10.35 -12.76 11.31
CA GLU A 2 9.72 -11.94 10.25
C GLU A 2 8.19 -12.01 10.21
N THR A 3 7.59 -13.19 10.41
CA THR A 3 6.12 -13.38 10.34
C THR A 3 5.37 -12.48 11.33
N ARG A 4 5.94 -12.25 12.53
CA ARG A 4 5.34 -11.40 13.56
C ARG A 4 5.23 -9.94 13.12
N ILE A 5 6.21 -9.43 12.38
CA ILE A 5 6.20 -8.06 11.87
C ILE A 5 5.12 -7.89 10.81
N VAL A 6 4.98 -8.87 9.92
CA VAL A 6 3.92 -8.90 8.90
C VAL A 6 2.53 -8.92 9.56
N THR A 7 2.32 -9.79 10.55
CA THR A 7 1.06 -9.83 11.30
C THR A 7 0.74 -8.51 11.98
N GLN A 8 1.73 -7.85 12.59
CA GLN A 8 1.52 -6.55 13.24
C GLN A 8 1.12 -5.46 12.24
N LEU A 9 1.78 -5.41 11.07
CA LEU A 9 1.42 -4.47 10.00
C LEU A 9 -0.03 -4.68 9.54
N LEU A 10 -0.44 -5.95 9.35
CA LEU A 10 -1.81 -6.30 8.97
C LEU A 10 -2.84 -5.80 9.99
N THR A 11 -2.59 -6.02 11.29
CA THR A 11 -3.46 -5.52 12.36
C THR A 11 -3.58 -4.00 12.34
N CYS A 12 -2.49 -3.27 12.09
CA CYS A 12 -2.53 -1.81 11.98
C CYS A 12 -3.33 -1.33 10.75
N MET A 13 -3.23 -2.03 9.61
CA MET A 13 -3.96 -1.68 8.39
C MET A 13 -5.48 -1.90 8.53
N GLU A 14 -5.90 -2.97 9.20
CA GLU A 14 -7.31 -3.21 9.52
C GLU A 14 -7.86 -2.11 10.45
N GLY A 15 -7.07 -1.66 11.43
CA GLY A 15 -7.46 -0.56 12.32
C GLY A 15 -7.67 0.79 11.61
N ALA A 16 -6.90 1.07 10.54
CA ALA A 16 -7.03 2.31 9.77
C ALA A 16 -8.29 2.33 8.87
N ALA A 17 -8.75 1.16 8.40
CA ALA A 17 -9.96 1.04 7.58
C ALA A 17 -11.26 1.23 8.39
N TYR A 18 -11.21 1.00 9.71
CA TYR A 18 -12.36 1.08 10.63
C TYR A 18 -12.49 2.43 11.37
N SER A 19 -12.26 3.55 10.70
CA SER A 19 -12.61 4.90 11.22
C SER A 19 -14.11 5.23 11.03
N GLY A 20 -14.98 4.26 11.35
CA GLY A 20 -16.44 4.36 11.18
C GLY A 20 -17.26 4.29 12.48
N SER A 21 -16.61 4.18 13.66
CA SER A 21 -17.32 4.06 14.93
C SER A 21 -16.62 4.87 16.02
N SER A 22 -17.41 5.71 16.70
CA SER A 22 -17.09 6.60 17.84
C SER A 22 -16.56 8.02 17.50
N ASN A 23 -17.50 8.95 17.32
CA ASN A 23 -17.52 10.36 17.79
C ASN A 23 -16.22 11.23 17.77
N LYS A 24 -15.24 10.95 16.90
CA LYS A 24 -14.04 11.76 16.72
C LYS A 24 -13.68 11.77 15.23
N PRO A 25 -13.45 12.93 14.60
CA PRO A 25 -13.03 12.98 13.20
C PRO A 25 -11.56 12.56 13.10
N THR A 26 -11.30 11.26 13.23
CA THR A 26 -10.00 10.68 12.89
C THR A 26 -9.94 10.61 11.37
N GLY A 27 -9.12 11.47 10.79
CA GLY A 27 -9.02 11.68 9.35
C GLY A 27 -8.82 10.39 8.56
N HIS A 28 -9.23 10.41 7.30
CA HIS A 28 -9.05 9.29 6.37
C HIS A 28 -7.55 9.01 6.21
N VAL A 29 -7.11 7.79 6.54
CA VAL A 29 -5.73 7.35 6.37
C VAL A 29 -5.62 6.52 5.09
N LEU A 30 -4.75 6.95 4.18
CA LEU A 30 -4.37 6.19 2.99
C LEU A 30 -2.98 5.59 3.19
N VAL A 31 -2.84 4.28 2.96
CA VAL A 31 -1.56 3.58 3.06
C VAL A 31 -1.06 3.26 1.66
N ILE A 32 0.17 3.68 1.36
CA ILE A 32 0.84 3.42 0.07
C ILE A 32 2.12 2.62 0.34
N GLY A 33 2.31 1.54 -0.41
CA GLY A 33 3.54 0.74 -0.41
C GLY A 33 4.22 0.78 -1.78
N ALA A 34 5.53 0.60 -1.81
CA ALA A 34 6.32 0.46 -3.03
C ALA A 34 7.18 -0.79 -2.96
N THR A 35 7.26 -1.56 -4.04
CA THR A 35 8.12 -2.73 -4.16
C THR A 35 8.58 -2.90 -5.61
N ASN A 36 9.83 -3.32 -5.79
CA ASN A 36 10.35 -3.75 -7.09
C ASN A 36 10.15 -5.27 -7.31
N ARG A 37 9.55 -5.97 -6.33
CA ARG A 37 9.36 -7.44 -6.31
C ARG A 37 7.97 -7.77 -5.77
N ILE A 38 6.94 -7.65 -6.61
CA ILE A 38 5.55 -7.89 -6.22
C ILE A 38 5.27 -9.37 -5.88
N ASP A 39 6.03 -10.27 -6.49
CA ASP A 39 6.04 -11.72 -6.26
C ASP A 39 6.56 -12.12 -4.88
N ALA A 40 7.40 -11.27 -4.27
CA ALA A 40 7.96 -11.49 -2.94
C ALA A 40 7.03 -11.03 -1.80
N ILE A 41 5.92 -10.35 -2.12
CA ILE A 41 4.96 -9.86 -1.11
C ILE A 41 3.99 -10.97 -0.73
N ASP A 42 3.75 -11.14 0.58
CA ASP A 42 2.76 -12.08 1.10
C ASP A 42 1.38 -11.77 0.50
N SER A 43 0.76 -12.77 -0.11
CA SER A 43 -0.59 -12.69 -0.69
C SER A 43 -1.65 -12.17 0.28
N ALA A 44 -1.48 -12.35 1.60
CA ALA A 44 -2.38 -11.83 2.62
C ALA A 44 -2.42 -10.30 2.61
N LEU A 45 -1.30 -9.62 2.34
CA LEU A 45 -1.23 -8.15 2.27
C LEU A 45 -1.97 -7.57 1.06
N ARG A 46 -2.19 -8.38 0.02
CA ARG A 46 -2.81 -7.97 -1.27
C ARG A 46 -4.32 -8.26 -1.36
N ARG A 47 -4.94 -8.69 -0.26
CA ARG A 47 -6.38 -8.97 -0.20
C ARG A 47 -7.20 -7.68 -0.07
N PRO A 48 -8.49 -7.67 -0.45
CA PRO A 48 -9.39 -6.54 -0.29
C PRO A 48 -9.32 -5.90 1.11
N GLY A 49 -9.30 -4.56 1.17
CA GLY A 49 -9.19 -3.80 2.42
C GLY A 49 -7.76 -3.62 2.96
N ARG A 50 -6.74 -4.03 2.20
CA ARG A 50 -5.31 -3.86 2.50
C ARG A 50 -4.61 -3.16 1.32
N PHE A 51 -3.58 -3.76 0.72
CA PHE A 51 -3.02 -3.30 -0.56
C PHE A 51 -3.81 -3.91 -1.72
N ASP A 52 -5.06 -3.50 -1.88
CA ASP A 52 -5.98 -4.03 -2.90
C ASP A 52 -5.96 -3.26 -4.23
N ARG A 53 -5.18 -2.19 -4.31
CA ARG A 53 -4.88 -1.42 -5.52
C ARG A 53 -3.40 -1.49 -5.84
N GLU A 54 -3.10 -1.77 -7.10
CA GLU A 54 -1.74 -1.86 -7.61
C GLU A 54 -1.55 -0.87 -8.75
N ILE A 55 -0.46 -0.11 -8.69
CA ILE A 55 -0.03 0.81 -9.74
C ILE A 55 1.33 0.32 -10.23
N LEU A 56 1.39 -0.16 -11.46
CA LEU A 56 2.65 -0.58 -12.07
C LEU A 56 3.42 0.65 -12.54
N VAL A 57 4.58 0.90 -11.94
CA VAL A 57 5.53 1.90 -12.43
C VAL A 57 6.48 1.21 -13.41
N GLY A 58 6.21 1.41 -14.71
CA GLY A 58 7.01 0.84 -15.80
C GLY A 58 8.26 1.66 -16.12
N ILE A 59 8.98 1.21 -17.16
CA ILE A 59 10.09 1.97 -17.75
C ILE A 59 9.51 3.20 -18.47
N PRO A 60 10.08 4.40 -18.28
CA PRO A 60 9.58 5.61 -18.95
C PRO A 60 9.75 5.50 -20.48
N ASP A 61 8.71 5.89 -21.21
CA ASP A 61 8.75 6.06 -22.66
C ASP A 61 9.50 7.34 -23.05
N GLU A 62 9.54 7.67 -24.34
CA GLU A 62 10.28 8.83 -24.83
C GLU A 62 9.76 10.15 -24.26
N SER A 63 8.44 10.35 -24.27
CA SER A 63 7.79 11.54 -23.70
C SER A 63 8.07 11.67 -22.21
N ALA A 64 7.92 10.59 -21.44
CA ALA A 64 8.22 10.59 -20.01
C ALA A 64 9.71 10.83 -19.74
N ARG A 65 10.62 10.33 -20.58
CA ARG A 65 12.06 10.63 -20.45
C ARG A 65 12.37 12.10 -20.73
N GLU A 66 11.69 12.72 -21.68
CA GLU A 66 11.80 14.16 -21.92
C GLU A 66 11.32 14.94 -20.69
N GLU A 67 10.15 14.63 -20.14
CA GLU A 67 9.62 15.27 -18.91
C GLU A 67 10.49 15.05 -17.66
N ILE A 68 11.24 13.95 -17.60
CA ILE A 68 12.18 13.69 -16.48
C ILE A 68 13.46 14.54 -16.63
N LEU A 69 13.93 14.74 -17.86
CA LEU A 69 15.21 15.40 -18.14
C LEU A 69 15.10 16.91 -18.32
N PHE A 70 13.92 17.42 -18.70
CA PHE A 70 13.65 18.81 -19.03
C PHE A 70 12.47 19.36 -18.22
#